data_AF-A0A971IRF4-F1
#
_entry.id   AF-A0A971IRF4-F1
#
_cell.length_a   1.000
_cell.length_b   1.000
_cell.length_c   1.000
_cell.angle_alpha   90.00
_cell.angle_beta   90.00
_cell.angle_gamma   90.00
#
_symmetry.space_group_name_H-M   'P 1'
#
loop_
_entity.id
_entity.type
_entity.pdbx_description
1 polymer ?
#
loop_
_entity_poly.entity_id
_entity_poly.type
_entity_poly.pdbx_seq_one_letter_code
_entity_poly.pdbx_strand_id
1 'polypeptide(L)'
;MTATKQFEKLLNKAQKITGNYLDTLNLTELQPDDILAMQDEKLKKIAAMIYLCNESLRFTSHEITYNAGGFEVDIINQITPF
;
A
#
# COMPACT_ATOMS: atom_id res chain seq x y z
N MET A 1 7.60 13.40 6.09
CA MET A 1 6.55 12.37 6.01
C MET A 1 7.21 11.10 5.51
N THR A 2 7.05 9.94 6.18
CA THR A 2 7.74 8.68 5.84
C THR A 2 7.01 7.92 4.73
N ALA A 3 7.72 6.99 4.06
CA ALA A 3 7.10 6.09 3.08
C ALA A 3 5.94 5.29 3.70
N THR A 4 6.06 4.82 4.94
CA THR A 4 4.98 4.13 5.68
C THR A 4 3.72 4.97 5.83
N LYS A 5 3.85 6.21 6.35
CA LYS A 5 2.71 7.13 6.51
C LYS A 5 2.06 7.51 5.17
N GLN A 6 2.86 7.61 4.12
CA GLN A 6 2.33 7.86 2.77
C GLN A 6 1.59 6.61 2.25
N PHE A 7 2.14 5.43 2.47
CA PHE A 7 1.55 4.16 2.09
C PHE A 7 0.17 3.98 2.76
N GLU A 8 0.11 4.13 4.08
CA GLU A 8 -1.12 4.09 4.86
C GLU A 8 -2.19 5.06 4.32
N LYS A 9 -1.80 6.32 4.09
CA LYS A 9 -2.70 7.34 3.57
C LYS A 9 -3.25 6.98 2.19
N LEU A 10 -2.44 6.35 1.34
CA LEU A 10 -2.84 5.93 0.01
C LEU A 10 -3.79 4.75 0.05
N LEU A 11 -3.54 3.75 0.91
CA LEU A 11 -4.44 2.62 1.14
C LEU A 11 -5.81 3.11 1.64
N ASN A 12 -5.83 4.00 2.63
CA ASN A 12 -7.07 4.58 3.13
C ASN A 12 -7.81 5.42 2.08
N LYS A 13 -7.10 6.03 1.12
CA LYS A 13 -7.74 6.70 -0.02
C LYS A 13 -8.30 5.72 -1.03
N ALA A 14 -7.57 4.66 -1.35
CA ALA A 14 -8.04 3.59 -2.22
C ALA A 14 -9.30 2.93 -1.64
N GLN A 15 -9.30 2.63 -0.33
CA GLN A 15 -10.46 2.05 0.36
C GLN A 15 -11.73 2.89 0.26
N LYS A 16 -11.59 4.21 0.31
CA LYS A 16 -12.73 5.13 0.13
C LYS A 16 -13.28 5.13 -1.30
N ILE A 17 -12.49 4.69 -2.28
CA ILE A 17 -12.88 4.62 -3.69
C ILE A 17 -13.44 3.24 -4.02
N THR A 18 -12.76 2.18 -3.60
CA THR A 18 -13.18 0.79 -3.84
C THR A 18 -14.36 0.39 -2.96
N GLY A 19 -14.45 0.94 -1.74
CA GLY A 19 -15.42 0.53 -0.73
C GLY A 19 -15.18 -0.88 -0.18
N ASN A 20 -14.10 -1.55 -0.59
CA ASN A 20 -13.82 -2.95 -0.31
C ASN A 20 -12.35 -3.13 0.10
N TYR A 21 -12.17 -3.68 1.30
CA TYR A 21 -10.87 -3.91 1.91
C TYR A 21 -10.00 -4.85 1.06
N LEU A 22 -10.56 -5.97 0.58
CA LEU A 22 -9.81 -6.96 -0.19
C LEU A 22 -9.34 -6.37 -1.53
N ASP A 23 -10.20 -5.60 -2.20
CA ASP A 23 -9.84 -4.92 -3.46
C ASP A 23 -8.71 -3.89 -3.23
N THR A 24 -8.72 -3.21 -2.09
CA THR A 24 -7.65 -2.27 -1.71
C THR A 24 -6.35 -2.98 -1.37
N LEU A 25 -6.41 -4.11 -0.66
CA LEU A 25 -5.22 -4.88 -0.32
C LEU A 25 -4.55 -5.41 -1.59
N ASN A 26 -5.31 -5.85 -2.60
CA ASN A 26 -4.78 -6.30 -3.88
C ASN A 26 -3.90 -5.23 -4.58
N LEU A 27 -4.11 -3.94 -4.29
CA LEU A 27 -3.29 -2.86 -4.86
C LEU A 27 -1.83 -2.89 -4.38
N THR A 28 -1.52 -3.55 -3.27
CA THR A 28 -0.13 -3.66 -2.76
C THR A 28 0.69 -4.70 -3.51
N GLU A 29 0.02 -5.61 -4.23
CA GLU A 29 0.63 -6.73 -4.93
C GLU A 29 0.81 -6.48 -6.44
N LEU A 30 0.18 -5.42 -6.96
CA LEU A 30 0.19 -5.10 -8.38
C LEU A 30 1.61 -4.82 -8.90
N GLN A 31 1.91 -5.40 -10.07
CA GLN A 31 3.12 -5.12 -10.81
C GLN A 31 2.92 -3.89 -11.72
N PRO A 32 4.01 -3.27 -12.20
CA PRO A 32 3.91 -2.09 -13.07
C PRO A 32 2.99 -2.28 -14.28
N ASP A 33 3.01 -3.45 -14.92
CA ASP A 33 2.17 -3.73 -16.09
C ASP A 33 0.69 -3.78 -15.73
N ASP A 34 0.34 -4.35 -14.57
CA ASP A 34 -1.04 -4.37 -14.07
C ASP A 34 -1.55 -2.94 -13.81
N ILE A 35 -0.70 -2.11 -13.21
CA ILE A 35 -1.01 -0.70 -12.93
C ILE A 35 -1.21 0.07 -14.23
N LEU A 36 -0.35 -0.16 -15.23
CA LEU A 36 -0.46 0.50 -16.53
C LEU A 36 -1.75 0.09 -17.27
N ALA A 37 -2.21 -1.15 -17.10
CA ALA A 37 -3.44 -1.67 -17.68
C ALA A 37 -4.74 -1.20 -16.98
N MET A 38 -4.66 -0.58 -15.80
CA MET A 38 -5.84 -0.09 -15.10
C MET A 38 -6.59 1.00 -15.89
N GLN A 39 -7.91 0.86 -15.99
CA GLN A 39 -8.79 1.84 -16.66
C GLN A 39 -9.14 3.03 -15.78
N ASP A 40 -9.29 2.83 -14.47
CA ASP A 40 -9.59 3.93 -13.54
C ASP A 40 -8.30 4.73 -13.27
N GLU A 41 -8.20 5.90 -13.89
CA GLU A 41 -7.04 6.79 -13.79
C GLU A 41 -6.75 7.28 -12.36
N LYS A 42 -7.77 7.37 -11.50
CA LYS A 42 -7.59 7.80 -10.10
C LYS A 42 -7.00 6.66 -9.29
N LEU A 43 -7.54 5.45 -9.41
CA LEU A 43 -7.00 4.27 -8.77
C LEU A 43 -5.62 3.91 -9.32
N LYS A 44 -5.39 4.03 -10.62
CA LYS A 44 -4.09 3.84 -11.27
C LYS A 44 -2.99 4.70 -10.64
N LYS A 45 -3.27 5.99 -10.44
CA LYS A 45 -2.32 6.90 -9.77
C LYS A 45 -2.05 6.50 -8.33
N ILE A 46 -3.08 6.04 -7.61
CA ILE A 46 -2.93 5.58 -6.22
C ILE A 46 -2.10 4.28 -6.19
N ALA A 47 -2.39 3.31 -7.05
CA ALA A 47 -1.66 2.06 -7.18
C ALA A 47 -0.19 2.29 -7.55
N ALA A 48 0.10 3.19 -8.49
CA ALA A 48 1.47 3.58 -8.83
C ALA A 48 2.23 4.17 -7.62
N MET A 49 1.59 5.02 -6.82
CA MET A 49 2.22 5.57 -5.63
C MET A 49 2.37 4.53 -4.51
N ILE A 50 1.41 3.60 -4.38
CA ILE A 50 1.49 2.46 -3.46
C ILE A 50 2.69 1.59 -3.83
N TYR A 51 2.84 1.22 -5.10
CA TYR A 51 3.97 0.46 -5.61
C TYR A 51 5.31 1.13 -5.27
N LEU A 52 5.44 2.44 -5.53
CA LEU A 52 6.65 3.19 -5.19
C LEU A 52 6.95 3.20 -3.68
N CYS A 53 5.92 3.33 -2.84
CA CYS A 53 6.10 3.26 -1.39
C CYS A 53 6.53 1.86 -0.95
N ASN A 54 5.92 0.81 -1.52
CA ASN A 54 6.26 -0.58 -1.24
C ASN A 54 7.71 -0.89 -1.64
N GLU A 55 8.14 -0.51 -2.86
CA GLU A 55 9.52 -0.66 -3.30
C GLU A 55 10.51 0.14 -2.43
N SER A 56 10.13 1.34 -1.98
CA SER A 56 10.95 2.14 -1.05
C SER A 56 11.13 1.46 0.32
N LEU A 57 10.21 0.58 0.69
CA LEU A 57 10.22 -0.19 1.94
C LEU A 57 10.67 -1.63 1.73
N ARG A 58 11.07 -2.03 0.52
CA ARG A 58 11.35 -3.43 0.16
C ARG A 58 12.36 -4.15 1.05
N PHE A 59 13.33 -3.42 1.58
CA PHE A 59 14.37 -3.97 2.47
C PHE A 59 14.08 -3.73 3.96
N THR A 60 12.92 -3.15 4.26
CA THR A 60 12.45 -2.86 5.60
C THR A 60 11.23 -3.72 5.85
N SER A 61 11.34 -4.67 6.77
CA SER A 61 10.19 -5.46 7.19
C SER A 61 9.10 -4.52 7.71
N HIS A 62 7.92 -4.61 7.09
CA HIS A 62 6.77 -3.77 7.43
C HIS A 62 5.51 -4.63 7.44
N GLU A 63 4.55 -4.23 8.25
CA GLU A 63 3.27 -4.90 8.39
C GLU A 63 2.15 -3.93 8.01
N ILE A 64 1.12 -4.46 7.35
CA ILE A 64 -0.08 -3.74 6.98
C ILE A 64 -1.23 -4.37 7.75
N THR A 65 -1.88 -3.61 8.62
CA THR A 65 -3.06 -4.07 9.37
C THR A 65 -4.30 -3.28 8.93
N TYR A 66 -5.47 -3.90 9.03
CA TYR A 66 -6.75 -3.24 8.75
C TYR A 66 -7.70 -3.43 9.93
N ASN A 67 -8.24 -2.32 10.43
CA ASN A 67 -9.16 -2.28 11.56
C ASN A 67 -10.30 -1.26 11.33
N ALA A 68 -11.13 -1.01 12.34
CA ALA A 68 -12.26 -0.08 12.24
C ALA A 68 -11.85 1.37 11.86
N GLY A 69 -10.59 1.75 12.10
CA GLY A 69 -9.99 3.03 11.72
C GLY A 69 -9.41 3.08 10.30
N GLY A 70 -9.34 1.96 9.60
CA GLY A 70 -8.76 1.85 8.26
C GLY A 70 -7.48 1.01 8.23
N PHE A 71 -6.64 1.25 7.22
CA PHE A 71 -5.31 0.66 7.11
C PHE A 71 -4.31 1.39 8.01
N GLU A 72 -3.38 0.65 8.59
CA GLU A 72 -2.22 1.11 9.35
C GLU A 72 -0.97 0.39 8.81
N VAL A 73 0.15 1.11 8.66
CA VAL A 73 1.40 0.57 8.10
C VAL A 73 2.58 0.85 9.02
N ASP A 74 3.14 -0.21 9.59
CA ASP A 74 4.20 -0.13 10.59
C ASP A 74 5.49 -0.80 10.13
N ILE A 75 6.64 -0.25 10.56
CA ILE A 75 7.93 -0.93 10.41
C ILE A 75 8.07 -1.91 11.56
N ILE A 76 8.25 -3.18 11.23
CA ILE A 76 8.57 -4.21 12.20
C ILE A 76 10.10 -4.41 12.23
N ASN A 77 10.73 -4.00 13.31
CA ASN A 77 12.14 -4.32 13.53
C ASN A 77 12.26 -5.81 13.80
N GLN A 78 12.60 -6.58 12.76
CA GLN A 78 13.09 -7.94 12.98
C GLN A 78 14.46 -7.82 13.63
N ILE A 79 14.53 -8.06 14.94
CA ILE A 79 15.78 -8.47 15.58
C ILE A 79 16.11 -9.83 14.96
N THR A 80 16.81 -9.85 13.83
CA THR A 80 17.43 -11.05 13.29
C THR A 80 18.81 -11.13 13.95
N PRO A 81 19.04 -12.05 14.91
CA PRO A 81 20.40 -12.29 15.38
C PRO A 81 21.17 -12.93 14.22
N PHE A 82 22.28 -12.31 13.84
CA PHE A 82 23.27 -12.90 12.94
C PHE A 82 23.98 -14.08 13.61
#